data_AF-A0A520JL26-F1
#
_entry.id   AF-A0A520JL26-F1
#
_cell.length_a   1.000
_cell.length_b   1.000
_cell.length_c   1.000
_cell.angle_alpha   90.00
_cell.angle_beta   90.00
_cell.angle_gamma   90.00
#
_symmetry.space_group_name_H-M   'P 1'
#
loop_
_entity.id
_entity.type
_entity.pdbx_description
1 polymer ?
#
loop_
_entity_poly.entity_id
_entity_poly.type
_entity_poly.pdbx_seq_one_letter_code
_entity_poly.pdbx_strand_id
1 'polypeptide(L)'
;EIADTGLPFARNAPYAGGHILERHARPTAGIHAIQLEFDRSLYLDRQFDGLGTGVDATVRLLKALLTTLTNEALAMGASATTRAAAAE
;
A
#
# COMPACT_ATOMS: atom_id res chain seq x y z
N GLU A 1 10.26 -7.03 5.60
CA GLU A 1 9.80 -6.09 4.56
C GLU A 1 9.39 -6.86 3.29
N ILE A 2 8.72 -6.23 2.31
CA ILE A 2 8.40 -6.89 1.01
C ILE A 2 9.64 -7.53 0.40
N ALA A 3 10.80 -6.90 0.55
CA ALA A 3 12.09 -7.41 0.11
C ALA A 3 12.38 -8.84 0.59
N ASP A 4 11.91 -9.21 1.79
CA ASP A 4 12.15 -10.53 2.38
C ASP A 4 11.21 -11.61 1.85
N THR A 5 10.20 -11.24 1.06
CA THR A 5 9.24 -12.18 0.47
C THR A 5 9.80 -12.89 -0.76
N GLY A 6 10.89 -12.37 -1.33
CA GLY A 6 11.47 -12.86 -2.59
C GLY A 6 10.59 -12.59 -3.83
N LEU A 7 9.47 -11.88 -3.69
CA LEU A 7 8.62 -11.50 -4.80
C LEU A 7 9.24 -10.32 -5.56
N PRO A 8 9.21 -10.33 -6.91
CA PRO A 8 9.56 -9.16 -7.69
C PRO A 8 8.65 -7.98 -7.34
N PHE A 9 9.22 -6.79 -7.20
CA PHE A 9 8.47 -5.57 -6.99
C PHE A 9 9.07 -4.43 -7.79
N ALA A 10 8.25 -3.44 -8.10
CA ALA A 10 8.65 -2.22 -8.77
C ALA A 10 7.93 -1.02 -8.12
N ARG A 11 8.54 0.15 -8.24
CA ARG A 11 7.95 1.41 -7.78
C ARG A 11 7.66 2.29 -8.99
N ASN A 12 6.44 2.82 -9.07
CA ASN A 12 5.99 3.72 -10.14
C ASN A 12 6.14 3.14 -11.56
N ALA A 13 6.18 1.81 -11.69
CA ALA A 13 6.32 1.12 -12.97
C ALA A 13 5.45 -0.15 -12.96
N PRO A 14 4.70 -0.43 -14.04
CA PRO A 14 4.46 0.44 -15.19
C PRO A 14 3.53 1.63 -14.89
N TYR A 15 2.92 1.67 -13.69
CA TYR A 15 1.94 2.67 -13.31
C TYR A 15 2.44 3.53 -12.14
N ALA A 16 2.44 4.85 -12.32
CA ALA A 16 2.84 5.83 -11.30
C ALA A 16 1.67 6.36 -10.44
N GLY A 17 0.44 5.94 -10.73
CA GLY A 17 -0.78 6.26 -9.97
C GLY A 17 -1.44 7.62 -10.22
N GLY A 18 -0.82 8.50 -11.03
CA GLY A 18 -1.37 9.69 -11.69
C GLY A 18 -2.67 10.28 -11.11
N HIS A 19 -3.73 10.34 -11.93
CA HIS A 19 -4.95 11.07 -11.63
C HIS A 19 -5.64 10.66 -10.31
N ILE A 20 -5.68 9.37 -9.98
CA ILE A 20 -6.35 8.89 -8.76
C ILE A 20 -5.60 9.37 -7.53
N LEU A 21 -4.27 9.25 -7.51
CA LEU A 21 -3.47 9.76 -6.40
C LEU A 21 -3.59 11.28 -6.28
N GLU A 22 -3.52 12.03 -7.37
CA GLU A 22 -3.67 13.49 -7.38
C GLU A 22 -5.05 13.94 -6.88
N ARG A 23 -6.11 13.21 -7.26
CA ARG A 23 -7.49 13.52 -6.89
C ARG A 23 -7.75 13.32 -5.39
N HIS A 24 -7.15 12.30 -4.79
CA HIS A 24 -7.49 11.83 -3.45
C HIS A 24 -6.45 12.18 -2.38
N ALA A 25 -5.19 12.43 -2.76
CA ALA A 25 -4.18 12.93 -1.83
C ALA A 25 -4.42 14.40 -1.49
N ARG A 26 -4.25 14.76 -0.23
CA ARG A 26 -4.17 16.15 0.26
C ARG A 26 -3.08 16.23 1.33
N PRO A 27 -1.78 16.16 0.97
CA PRO A 27 -0.70 16.05 1.95
C PRO A 27 -0.65 17.22 2.95
N THR A 28 -1.02 18.43 2.50
CA THR A 28 -1.12 19.62 3.37
C THR A 28 -2.22 19.50 4.43
N ALA A 29 -3.23 18.65 4.21
CA ALA A 29 -4.26 18.30 5.16
C ALA A 29 -3.97 16.96 5.88
N GLY A 30 -2.74 16.44 5.78
CA GLY A 30 -2.35 15.16 6.38
C GLY A 30 -2.92 13.93 5.68
N ILE A 31 -3.52 14.07 4.49
CA ILE A 31 -4.07 12.94 3.73
C ILE A 31 -3.08 12.52 2.66
N HIS A 32 -2.48 11.35 2.85
CA HIS A 32 -1.55 10.75 1.89
C HIS A 32 -2.25 9.60 1.15
N ALA A 33 -1.90 9.40 -0.12
CA ALA A 33 -2.41 8.29 -0.93
C ALA A 33 -1.25 7.50 -1.51
N ILE A 34 -1.43 6.18 -1.58
CA ILE A 34 -0.53 5.25 -2.24
C ILE A 34 -1.35 4.33 -3.15
N GLN A 35 -0.71 3.83 -4.21
CA GLN A 35 -1.30 2.81 -5.08
C GLN A 35 -0.50 1.52 -4.90
N LEU A 36 -1.22 0.40 -4.73
CA LEU A 36 -0.64 -0.93 -4.64
C LEU A 36 -1.19 -1.77 -5.80
N GLU A 37 -0.30 -2.34 -6.59
CA GLU A 37 -0.64 -3.18 -7.74
C GLU A 37 -0.17 -4.61 -7.47
N PHE A 38 -1.03 -5.58 -7.78
CA PHE A 38 -0.74 -7.00 -7.65
C PHE A 38 -0.99 -7.69 -8.99
N ASP A 39 -0.03 -8.51 -9.43
CA ASP A 39 -0.22 -9.37 -10.58
C ASP A 39 -1.37 -10.36 -10.29
N ARG A 40 -2.32 -10.44 -11.22
CA ARG A 40 -3.51 -11.29 -11.10
C ARG A 40 -3.16 -12.77 -11.02
N SER A 41 -2.05 -13.19 -11.61
CA SER A 41 -1.54 -14.57 -11.54
C SER A 41 -1.15 -14.99 -10.12
N LEU A 42 -0.98 -14.04 -9.19
CA LEU A 42 -0.71 -14.37 -7.79
C LEU A 42 -1.93 -14.96 -7.08
N TYR A 43 -3.15 -14.60 -7.48
CA TYR A 43 -4.37 -14.96 -6.74
C TYR A 43 -5.50 -15.54 -7.58
N LEU A 44 -5.41 -15.48 -8.90
CA LEU A 44 -6.36 -16.13 -9.82
C LEU A 44 -5.77 -17.38 -10.44
N ASP A 45 -6.63 -18.24 -10.97
CA ASP A 45 -6.22 -19.37 -11.80
C ASP A 45 -5.71 -18.91 -13.19
N ARG A 46 -5.38 -19.87 -14.07
CA ARG A 46 -4.83 -19.57 -15.40
C ARG A 46 -5.86 -18.98 -16.37
N GLN A 47 -7.14 -19.10 -16.07
CA GLN A 47 -8.25 -18.57 -16.86
C GLN A 47 -8.64 -17.16 -16.39
N PHE A 48 -8.13 -16.74 -15.24
CA PHE A 48 -8.40 -15.45 -14.60
C PHE A 48 -9.89 -15.22 -14.27
N ASP A 49 -10.66 -16.29 -14.11
CA ASP A 49 -12.09 -16.25 -13.77
C ASP A 49 -12.41 -16.92 -12.43
N GLY A 50 -11.48 -17.69 -11.86
CA GLY A 50 -11.55 -18.27 -10.52
C GLY A 50 -10.34 -17.93 -9.65
N LEU A 51 -10.46 -18.21 -8.34
CA LEU A 51 -9.34 -18.10 -7.41
C LEU A 51 -8.31 -19.19 -7.69
N GLY A 52 -7.03 -18.80 -7.71
CA GLY A 52 -5.90 -19.70 -7.83
C GLY A 52 -5.40 -20.19 -6.48
N THR A 53 -4.49 -21.16 -6.50
CA THR A 53 -3.86 -21.72 -5.29
C THR A 53 -3.03 -20.69 -4.50
N GLY A 54 -2.62 -19.59 -5.14
CA GLY A 54 -1.85 -18.52 -4.52
C GLY A 54 -2.67 -17.53 -3.68
N VAL A 55 -4.01 -17.57 -3.74
CA VAL A 55 -4.89 -16.57 -3.10
C VAL A 55 -4.59 -16.38 -1.61
N ASP A 56 -4.40 -17.47 -0.87
CA ASP A 56 -4.14 -17.39 0.57
C ASP A 56 -2.82 -16.71 0.89
N ALA A 57 -1.79 -16.93 0.06
CA ALA A 57 -0.50 -16.28 0.20
C ALA A 57 -0.60 -14.78 -0.14
N THR A 58 -1.33 -14.43 -1.20
CA THR A 58 -1.57 -13.02 -1.57
C THR A 58 -2.36 -12.28 -0.48
N VAL A 59 -3.38 -12.92 0.11
CA VAL A 59 -4.14 -12.33 1.23
C VAL A 59 -3.25 -12.10 2.44
N ARG A 60 -2.37 -13.05 2.79
CA ARG A 60 -1.41 -12.87 3.89
C ARG A 60 -0.46 -11.70 3.62
N LEU A 61 0.05 -11.60 2.40
CA LEU A 61 0.91 -10.48 1.98
C LEU A 61 0.18 -9.14 2.10
N LEU A 62 -1.02 -9.04 1.53
CA LEU A 62 -1.83 -7.82 1.58
C LEU A 62 -2.12 -7.39 3.03
N LYS A 63 -2.49 -8.34 3.90
CA LYS A 63 -2.70 -8.06 5.33
C LYS A 63 -1.44 -7.53 6.00
N ALA A 64 -0.29 -8.15 5.77
CA ALA A 64 0.97 -7.69 6.34
C ALA A 64 1.32 -6.27 5.88
N LEU A 65 1.09 -5.96 4.59
CA LEU A 65 1.29 -4.61 4.05
C LEU A 65 0.38 -3.57 4.69
N LEU A 66 -0.90 -3.87 4.81
CA LEU A 66 -1.86 -2.97 5.44
C LEU A 66 -1.50 -2.70 6.91
N THR A 67 -1.06 -3.73 7.65
CA THR A 67 -0.57 -3.55 9.02
C THR A 67 0.63 -2.59 9.07
N THR A 68 1.65 -2.80 8.24
CA THR A 68 2.83 -1.93 8.20
C THR A 68 2.47 -0.50 7.84
N LEU A 69 1.65 -0.29 6.80
CA LEU A 69 1.22 1.03 6.36
C LEU A 69 0.37 1.74 7.41
N THR A 70 -0.47 1.00 8.13
CA THR A 70 -1.28 1.55 9.23
C THR A 70 -0.38 2.04 10.36
N ASN A 71 0.62 1.23 10.75
CA ASN A 71 1.56 1.63 11.80
C ASN A 71 2.33 2.90 11.41
N GLU A 72 2.78 2.98 10.16
CA GLU A 72 3.49 4.16 9.65
C GLU A 72 2.57 5.40 9.62
N ALA A 73 1.34 5.26 9.13
CA ALA A 73 0.37 6.34 9.09
C ALA A 73 0.03 6.89 10.49
N LEU A 74 -0.13 5.99 11.47
CA LEU A 74 -0.38 6.37 12.86
C LEU A 74 0.83 7.06 13.49
N ALA A 75 2.05 6.58 13.22
CA ALA A 75 3.28 7.20 13.71
C ALA A 75 3.46 8.62 13.14
N MET A 76 3.22 8.81 11.84
CA MET A 76 3.25 10.13 11.20
C MET A 76 2.21 11.09 11.79
N GLY A 77 0.98 10.60 12.03
CA GLY A 77 -0.08 11.38 12.66
C GLY A 77 0.28 11.82 14.08
N ALA A 78 0.81 10.90 14.90
CA ALA A 78 1.26 11.22 16.25
C ALA A 78 2.39 12.26 16.25
N SER A 79 3.36 12.14 15.35
CA SER A 79 4.47 13.10 15.21
C SER A 79 4.00 14.49 14.74
N ALA A 80 2.99 14.55 13.87
CA ALA A 80 2.38 15.81 13.43
C ALA A 80 1.68 16.52 14.60
N THR A 81 0.91 15.79 15.41
CA THR A 81 0.23 16.33 16.60
C THR A 81 1.23 16.89 17.62
N THR A 82 2.32 16.18 17.90
CA THR A 82 3.36 16.64 18.84
C THR A 82 4.04 17.92 18.34
N ARG A 83 4.33 18.05 17.04
CA ARG A 83 4.92 19.27 16.47
C ARG A 83 3.95 20.45 16.49
N ALA A 84 2.67 20.22 16.27
CA ALA A 84 1.65 21.27 16.38
C ALA A 84 1.55 21.79 17.82
N ALA A 85 1.54 20.90 18.82
CA ALA A 85 1.48 21.28 20.23
C ALA A 85 2.75 21.98 20.76
N ALA A 86 3.91 21.75 20.13
CA ALA A 86 5.17 22.39 20.51
C ALA A 86 5.41 23.75 19.80
N ALA A 87 4.58 24.09 18.82
CA ALA A 87 4.64 25.35 18.08
C ALA A 87 3.60 26.39 18.57
N GLU A 88 2.79 26.02 19.56
CA GLU A 88 1.89 26.88 20.35
C GLU A 88 2.60 27.36 21.62
#